data_AF-A0A4Y1RW25-F1
#
_entry.id   AF-A0A4Y1RW25-F1
#
_cell.length_a   1.000
_cell.length_b   1.000
_cell.length_c   1.000
_cell.angle_alpha   90.00
_cell.angle_beta   90.00
_cell.angle_gamma   90.00
#
_symmetry.space_group_name_H-M   'P 1'
#
loop_
_entity.id
_entity.type
_entity.pdbx_description
1 polymer ?
#
loop_
_entity_poly.entity_id
_entity_poly.type
_entity_poly.pdbx_seq_one_letter_code
_entity_poly.pdbx_strand_id
1 'polypeptide(L)' 'MPSHKTFRIKKKLAKKMRQNRPIPHWIRMRTDNTIRYNAKRRHWRRTKLGFLRWMTLVTWHFV' A
#
# COMPACT_ATOMS: atom_id res chain seq x y z
N MET A 1 -8.22 20.56 1.74
CA MET A 1 -8.77 19.28 2.25
C MET A 1 -8.49 18.15 1.28
N PRO A 2 -8.27 16.90 1.73
CA PRO A 2 -8.20 15.74 0.84
C PRO A 2 -9.52 15.58 0.07
N SER A 3 -9.46 15.01 -1.14
CA SER A 3 -10.64 14.87 -1.98
C SER A 3 -11.74 14.02 -1.31
N HIS A 4 -13.00 14.28 -1.70
CA HIS A 4 -14.14 13.52 -1.23
C HIS A 4 -14.06 12.09 -1.82
N LYS A 5 -13.82 11.11 -0.94
CA LYS A 5 -13.67 9.69 -1.32
C LYS A 5 -14.76 8.85 -0.65
N THR A 6 -15.24 7.84 -1.36
CA THR A 6 -16.19 6.86 -0.81
C THR A 6 -15.59 6.08 0.35
N PHE A 7 -16.44 5.54 1.22
CA PHE A 7 -16.03 4.76 2.39
C PHE A 7 -15.19 3.53 2.03
N ARG A 8 -15.54 2.84 0.93
CA ARG A 8 -14.81 1.68 0.42
C ARG A 8 -13.36 2.03 0.05
N ILE A 9 -13.14 3.19 -0.58
CA ILE A 9 -11.79 3.67 -0.92
C ILE A 9 -11.01 4.03 0.35
N LYS A 10 -11.64 4.73 1.30
CA LYS A 10 -11.03 5.08 2.59
C LYS A 10 -10.55 3.83 3.33
N LYS A 11 -11.38 2.78 3.41
CA LYS A 11 -11.00 1.47 3.99
C LYS A 11 -9.79 0.84 3.29
N LYS A 12 -9.76 0.83 1.95
CA LYS A 12 -8.63 0.28 1.17
C LYS A 12 -7.33 1.07 1.42
N LEU A 13 -7.40 2.40 1.46
CA LEU A 13 -6.26 3.27 1.76
C LEU A 13 -5.73 3.02 3.18
N ALA A 14 -6.60 3.00 4.17
CA ALA A 14 -6.24 2.72 5.56
C ALA A 14 -5.58 1.34 5.72
N LYS A 15 -6.10 0.30 5.06
CA LYS A 15 -5.50 -1.05 5.06
C LYS A 15 -4.09 -1.03 4.46
N LYS A 16 -3.89 -0.33 3.33
CA LYS A 16 -2.57 -0.24 2.68
C LYS A 16 -1.57 0.57 3.49
N MET A 17 -2.01 1.57 4.25
CA MET A 17 -1.15 2.26 5.22
C MET A 17 -0.71 1.32 6.34
N ARG A 18 -1.65 0.58 6.95
CA ARG A 18 -1.37 -0.35 8.06
C ARG A 18 -0.43 -1.49 7.67
N GLN A 19 -0.53 -1.98 6.43
CA GLN A 19 0.34 -3.05 5.90
C GLN A 19 1.79 -2.60 5.68
N ASN A 20 2.05 -1.30 5.50
CA ASN A 20 3.36 -0.77 5.12
C ASN A 20 4.30 -0.53 6.32
N ARG A 21 4.28 -1.43 7.29
CA ARG A 21 5.09 -1.35 8.53
C ARG A 21 6.30 -2.30 8.47
N PRO A 22 7.41 -1.98 9.19
CA PRO A 22 8.49 -2.93 9.39
C PRO A 22 8.03 -4.16 10.19
N ILE A 23 8.82 -5.23 10.12
CA ILE A 23 8.55 -6.44 10.89
C ILE A 23 8.83 -6.17 12.37
N PRO A 24 7.94 -6.58 13.30
CA PRO A 24 8.18 -6.53 14.74
C PRO A 24 9.47 -7.25 15.14
N HIS A 25 10.20 -6.69 16.11
CA HIS A 25 11.50 -7.22 16.54
C HIS A 25 11.42 -8.66 17.06
N TRP A 26 10.42 -8.97 17.89
CA TRP A 26 10.25 -10.32 18.45
C TRP A 26 10.04 -11.41 17.41
N ILE A 27 9.53 -11.09 16.20
CA ILE A 27 9.41 -12.09 15.12
C ILE A 27 10.80 -12.54 14.69
N ARG A 28 11.78 -11.64 14.65
CA ARG A 28 13.17 -11.98 14.29
C ARG A 28 13.83 -12.89 15.32
N MET A 29 13.37 -12.86 16.56
CA MET A 29 13.92 -13.65 17.66
C MET A 29 13.29 -15.05 17.77
N ARG A 30 12.30 -15.38 16.92
CA ARG A 30 11.72 -16.73 16.89
C ARG A 30 12.71 -17.72 16.27
N THR A 31 12.83 -18.91 16.86
CA THR A 31 13.59 -20.04 16.31
C THR A 31 13.03 -20.46 14.95
N ASP A 32 13.90 -20.95 14.07
CA ASP A 32 13.60 -21.41 12.70
C ASP A 32 12.90 -20.38 11.80
N ASN A 33 13.04 -19.08 12.10
CA ASN A 33 12.47 -18.02 11.27
C ASN A 33 13.46 -17.57 10.19
N THR A 34 13.08 -17.73 8.92
CA THR A 34 13.85 -17.25 7.75
C THR A 34 13.55 -15.78 7.40
N ILE A 35 12.53 -15.17 8.01
CA ILE A 35 12.01 -13.85 7.63
C ILE A 35 12.86 -12.72 8.26
N ARG A 36 13.62 -12.00 7.43
CA ARG A 36 14.48 -10.86 7.89
C ARG A 36 13.82 -9.49 7.77
N TYR A 37 13.07 -9.25 6.69
CA TYR A 37 12.43 -7.97 6.39
C TYR A 37 11.10 -8.15 5.63
N ASN A 38 10.25 -7.14 5.64
CA ASN A 38 8.98 -7.16 4.94
C ASN A 38 9.21 -6.81 3.46
N ALA A 39 9.32 -7.84 2.61
CA ALA A 39 9.54 -7.71 1.18
C ALA A 39 8.42 -6.94 0.44
N LYS A 40 7.22 -6.86 1.03
CA LYS A 40 6.06 -6.17 0.43
C LYS A 40 5.92 -4.71 0.88
N ARG A 41 6.93 -4.14 1.56
CA ARG A 41 6.96 -2.71 1.88
C ARG A 41 7.01 -1.88 0.60
N ARG A 42 6.38 -0.71 0.66
CA ARG A 42 6.17 0.16 -0.49
C ARG A 42 6.55 1.60 -0.16
N HIS A 43 7.28 2.26 -1.05
CA HIS A 43 7.47 3.70 -0.99
C HIS A 43 6.52 4.41 -1.97
N TRP A 44 5.89 5.50 -1.53
CA TRP A 44 4.80 6.16 -2.27
C TRP A 44 5.25 6.91 -3.54
N ARG A 45 6.52 7.33 -3.60
CA ARG A 45 7.10 7.92 -4.83
C ARG A 45 7.44 6.86 -5.86
N ARG A 46 8.00 5.72 -5.44
CA ARG A 46 8.49 4.66 -6.35
C ARG A 46 7.38 3.81 -6.95
N THR A 47 6.35 3.46 -6.18
CA THR A 47 5.27 2.59 -6.66
C THR A 47 3.90 3.09 -6.21
N LYS A 48 2.98 3.27 -7.17
CA LYS A 48 1.61 3.74 -6.93
C LYS A 48 0.66 2.59 -6.59
N LEU A 49 -0.45 2.90 -5.93
CA LEU A 49 -1.49 1.92 -5.66
C LEU A 49 -2.27 1.69 -6.97
N GLY A 50 -2.35 0.45 -7.45
CA GLY A 50 -2.95 0.13 -8.75
C GLY A 50 -4.38 0.64 -8.94
N PHE A 51 -5.18 0.73 -7.88
CA PHE A 51 -6.53 1.30 -7.96
C PHE A 51 -6.58 2.83 -8.12
N LEU A 52 -5.46 3.54 -7.89
CA LEU A 52 -5.32 4.96 -8.22
C LEU A 52 -4.92 5.17 -9.69
N ARG A 53 -4.30 4.17 -10.34
CA ARG A 53 -3.84 4.23 -11.74
C ARG A 53 -4.99 4.11 -12.76
N TRP A 54 -6.06 3.37 -12.41
CA TRP A 54 -7.27 3.31 -13.24
C TRP A 54 -8.01 4.65 -13.33
N MET A 55 -7.91 5.52 -12.32
CA MET A 55 -8.53 6.85 -12.36
C MET A 55 -7.81 7.82 -13.30
N THR A 56 -6.56 7.57 -13.67
CA THR A 56 -5.76 8.47 -14.52
C THR A 56 -5.65 8.01 -15.97
N LEU A 57 -5.99 6.76 -16.28
CA LEU A 57 -5.90 6.21 -17.65
C LEU A 57 -7.23 6.25 -18.42
N VAL A 58 -8.36 6.44 -17.75
CA VAL A 58 -9.68 6.57 -18.42
C VAL A 58 -9.86 7.94 -19.08
N THR A 59 -8.96 8.90 -18.85
CA THR A 59 -9.01 10.24 -19.45
C THR A 59 -8.13 10.42 -20.69
N TRP A 60 -7.49 9.37 -21.21
CA TRP A 60 -6.50 9.46 -22.30
C TRP A 60 -6.86 8.69 -23.58
N HIS A 61 -8.08 8.13 -23.67
CA HIS A 61 -8.53 7.37 -24.85
C HIS A 61 -9.70 8.04 -25.61
N PHE A 62 -9.92 9.34 -25.40
CA PHE A 62 -10.94 10.13 -26.12
C PHE A 62 -10.42 11.53 -26.52
N VAL A 63 -9.15 11.58 -26.97
CA VAL A 63 -8.62 12.62 -27.87
C VAL A 63 -7.84 11.88 -28.95
#